data_AF-A0AAU8LVU3-F1
#
_entry.id   AF-A0AAU8LVU3-F1
#
_cell.length_a   1.000
_cell.length_b   1.000
_cell.length_c   1.000
_cell.angle_alpha   90.00
_cell.angle_beta   90.00
_cell.angle_gamma   90.00
#
_symmetry.space_group_name_H-M   'P 1'
#
loop_
_entity.id
_entity.type
_entity.pdbx_description
1 polymer ?
#
loop_
_entity_poly.entity_id
_entity_poly.type
_entity_poly.pdbx_seq_one_letter_code
_entity_poly.pdbx_strand_id
1 'polypeptide(L)'
;MGISKSRKEFIKEQIRNMLCHEKEIQKIVLFGSFLHSDQPNDVDIAVFQNSDKKYLPLALKYRRLVREISKILPVDVLPLKVAAKGAFLREIEAGEIIYER
;
A
#
# COMPACT_ATOMS: atom_id res chain seq x y z
N MET A 1 9.93 5.66 19.23
CA MET A 1 8.57 5.71 19.79
C MET A 1 7.71 4.80 18.92
N GLY A 2 7.06 3.81 19.52
CA GLY A 2 6.22 2.87 18.75
C GLY A 2 4.93 3.51 18.23
N ILE A 3 4.32 2.89 17.24
CA ILE A 3 3.03 3.31 16.68
C ILE A 3 1.90 2.52 17.35
N SER A 4 0.92 3.22 17.92
CA SER A 4 -0.22 2.55 18.54
C SER A 4 -1.09 1.84 17.50
N LYS A 5 -1.81 0.79 17.93
CA LYS A 5 -2.77 0.10 17.07
C LYS A 5 -3.81 1.06 16.46
N SER A 6 -4.37 1.98 17.25
CA SER A 6 -5.32 2.98 16.77
C SER A 6 -4.71 3.91 15.71
N ARG A 7 -3.42 4.25 15.84
CA ARG A 7 -2.71 5.06 14.85
C ARG A 7 -2.44 4.28 13.57
N LYS A 8 -2.15 2.97 13.66
CA LYS A 8 -2.08 2.10 12.47
C LYS A 8 -3.40 2.06 11.73
N GLU A 9 -4.50 1.78 12.42
CA GLU A 9 -5.85 1.76 11.82
C GLU A 9 -6.21 3.09 11.14
N PHE A 10 -5.88 4.22 11.76
CA PHE A 10 -6.03 5.53 11.13
C PHE A 10 -5.24 5.65 9.82
N ILE A 11 -3.98 5.23 9.80
CA ILE A 11 -3.15 5.24 8.58
C ILE A 11 -3.76 4.35 7.49
N LYS A 12 -4.23 3.14 7.85
CA LYS A 12 -4.87 2.21 6.90
C LYS A 12 -6.07 2.84 6.21
N GLU A 13 -6.97 3.42 7.00
CA GLU A 13 -8.16 4.10 6.48
C GLU A 13 -7.82 5.30 5.59
N GLN A 14 -6.81 6.08 5.97
CA GLN A 14 -6.35 7.21 5.16
C GLN A 14 -5.77 6.74 3.81
N ILE A 15 -4.94 5.69 3.80
CA ILE A 15 -4.42 5.10 2.55
C ILE A 15 -5.58 4.61 1.68
N ARG A 16 -6.53 3.87 2.26
CA ARG A 16 -7.73 3.38 1.58
C ARG A 16 -8.47 4.52 0.89
N ASN A 17 -8.77 5.59 1.63
CA ASN A 17 -9.51 6.74 1.11
C ASN A 17 -8.76 7.52 0.03
N MET A 18 -7.42 7.62 0.11
CA MET A 18 -6.63 8.33 -0.90
C MET A 18 -6.52 7.56 -2.22
N LEU A 19 -6.47 6.23 -2.16
CA LEU A 19 -6.21 5.39 -3.34
C LEU A 19 -7.48 4.80 -3.97
N CYS A 20 -8.55 4.53 -3.21
CA CYS A 20 -9.73 3.80 -3.72
C CYS A 20 -10.49 4.52 -4.85
N HIS A 21 -10.26 5.82 -5.04
CA HIS A 21 -10.85 6.61 -6.12
C HIS A 21 -10.20 6.39 -7.48
N GLU A 22 -9.01 5.80 -7.53
CA GLU A 22 -8.31 5.53 -8.78
C GLU A 22 -8.94 4.32 -9.50
N LYS A 23 -9.44 4.57 -10.71
CA LYS A 23 -10.24 3.59 -11.46
C LYS A 23 -9.47 2.32 -11.82
N GLU A 24 -8.15 2.44 -12.00
CA GLU A 24 -7.31 1.30 -12.33
C GLU A 24 -7.04 0.38 -11.14
N ILE A 25 -7.21 0.86 -9.90
CA ILE A 25 -6.89 0.09 -8.69
C ILE A 25 -8.01 -0.93 -8.45
N GLN A 26 -7.61 -2.20 -8.39
CA GLN A 26 -8.51 -3.33 -8.11
C GLN A 26 -8.39 -3.80 -6.67
N LYS A 27 -7.20 -3.73 -6.08
CA LYS A 27 -6.93 -4.19 -4.72
C LYS A 27 -5.75 -3.43 -4.11
N ILE A 28 -5.86 -3.14 -2.82
CA ILE A 28 -4.79 -2.53 -2.03
C ILE A 28 -4.48 -3.44 -0.85
N VAL A 29 -3.22 -3.81 -0.72
CA VAL A 29 -2.73 -4.68 0.33
C VAL A 29 -1.58 -3.99 1.05
N LEU A 30 -1.67 -3.93 2.37
CA LEU A 30 -0.55 -3.53 3.21
C LEU A 30 0.21 -4.79 3.62
N PHE A 31 1.53 -4.74 3.64
CA PHE A 31 2.35 -5.87 4.03
C PHE A 31 3.60 -5.39 4.78
N GLY A 32 4.54 -6.30 5.02
CA GLY A 32 5.80 -5.98 5.68
C GLY A 32 5.66 -5.66 7.17
N SER A 33 6.64 -4.93 7.70
CA SER A 33 6.80 -4.73 9.14
C SER A 33 5.67 -3.91 9.76
N PHE A 34 4.99 -3.08 8.97
CA PHE A 34 3.89 -2.21 9.42
C PHE A 34 2.77 -2.97 10.12
N LEU A 35 2.44 -4.18 9.67
CA LEU A 35 1.33 -4.96 10.24
C LEU A 35 1.65 -5.48 11.64
N HIS A 36 2.86 -6.00 11.85
CA HIS A 36 3.18 -6.81 13.04
C HIS A 36 4.15 -6.14 14.02
N SER A 37 4.95 -5.15 13.58
CA SER A 37 5.92 -4.47 14.43
C SER A 37 5.29 -3.29 15.17
N ASP A 38 5.59 -3.14 16.46
CA ASP A 38 5.24 -1.92 17.21
C ASP A 38 6.10 -0.71 16.81
N GLN A 39 7.22 -0.94 16.11
CA GLN A 39 8.13 0.07 15.60
C GLN A 39 8.44 -0.20 14.12
N PRO A 40 7.46 -0.04 13.22
CA PRO A 40 7.72 -0.20 11.79
C PRO A 40 8.54 0.98 11.27
N ASN A 41 9.42 0.71 10.31
CA ASN A 41 10.26 1.73 9.69
C ASN A 41 9.55 2.45 8.54
N ASP A 42 8.63 1.75 7.89
CA ASP A 42 7.92 2.14 6.69
C ASP A 42 6.52 1.49 6.61
N VAL A 43 5.73 1.95 5.64
CA VAL A 43 4.47 1.32 5.22
C VAL A 43 4.67 0.78 3.81
N ASP A 44 4.66 -0.54 3.67
CA ASP A 44 4.70 -1.21 2.37
C ASP A 44 3.29 -1.40 1.82
N ILE A 45 3.05 -0.87 0.61
CA ILE A 45 1.74 -0.89 -0.04
C ILE A 45 1.85 -1.57 -1.39
N ALA A 46 1.17 -2.71 -1.56
CA ALA A 46 0.96 -3.33 -2.85
C ALA A 46 -0.36 -2.85 -3.45
N VAL A 47 -0.29 -2.32 -4.67
CA VAL A 47 -1.46 -1.82 -5.41
C VAL A 47 -1.65 -2.67 -6.66
N PHE A 48 -2.62 -3.59 -6.63
CA PHE A 48 -3.00 -4.35 -7.82
C PHE A 48 -3.86 -3.49 -8.73
N GLN A 49 -3.45 -3.38 -9.98
CA GLN A 49 -4.04 -2.47 -10.95
C GLN A 49 -4.11 -3.06 -12.36
N ASN A 50 -5.02 -2.52 -13.17
CA ASN A 50 -5.26 -2.93 -14.56
C ASN A 50 -4.93 -1.83 -15.61
N SER A 51 -4.27 -0.75 -15.23
CA SER A 51 -3.81 0.32 -16.14
C SER A 51 -2.75 -0.17 -17.12
N ASP A 52 -2.78 0.34 -18.35
CA ASP A 52 -1.73 0.11 -19.36
C ASP A 52 -0.47 0.96 -19.16
N LYS A 53 -0.44 1.81 -18.12
CA LYS A 53 0.74 2.62 -17.80
C LYS A 53 1.91 1.75 -17.32
N LYS A 54 3.13 2.24 -17.60
CA LYS A 54 4.37 1.64 -17.11
C LYS A 54 4.46 1.76 -15.58
N TYR A 55 5.28 0.89 -14.98
CA TYR A 55 5.51 0.82 -13.54
C TYR A 55 5.89 2.16 -12.90
N LEU A 56 6.95 2.81 -13.40
CA LEU A 56 7.50 4.02 -12.76
C LEU A 56 6.48 5.18 -12.68
N PRO A 57 5.75 5.54 -13.75
CA PRO A 57 4.66 6.53 -13.67
C PRO A 57 3.58 6.19 -12.64
N LEU A 58 3.19 4.93 -12.50
CA LEU A 58 2.19 4.50 -11.53
C LEU A 58 2.73 4.59 -10.10
N ALA A 59 3.96 4.12 -9.86
CA ALA A 59 4.60 4.19 -8.55
C ALA A 59 4.71 5.65 -8.08
N LEU A 60 5.12 6.56 -8.97
CA LEU A 60 5.20 7.99 -8.68
C LEU A 60 3.82 8.61 -8.44
N LYS A 61 2.81 8.25 -9.24
CA LYS A 61 1.42 8.71 -9.04
C LYS A 61 0.94 8.32 -7.65
N TYR A 62 1.02 7.04 -7.29
CA TYR A 62 0.47 6.56 -6.02
C TYR A 62 1.25 7.08 -4.82
N ARG A 63 2.59 7.17 -4.89
CA ARG A 63 3.41 7.84 -3.86
C ARG A 63 2.99 9.30 -3.66
N ARG A 64 2.63 10.01 -4.74
CA ARG A 64 2.13 11.39 -4.64
C ARG A 64 0.77 11.44 -3.94
N LEU A 65 -0.13 10.50 -4.20
CA LEU A 65 -1.44 10.45 -3.54
C LEU A 65 -1.33 10.23 -2.03
N VAL A 66 -0.43 9.35 -1.59
CA VAL A 66 -0.23 9.01 -0.17
C VAL A 66 0.79 9.90 0.54
N ARG A 67 1.20 11.03 -0.06
CA ARG A 67 2.26 11.90 0.46
C ARG A 67 2.02 12.39 1.89
N GLU A 68 0.76 12.57 2.29
CA GLU A 68 0.42 12.97 3.65
C GLU A 68 0.74 11.89 4.68
N ILE A 69 0.68 10.60 4.29
CA ILE A 69 1.12 9.48 5.13
C ILE A 69 2.64 9.45 5.27
N SER A 70 3.37 9.80 4.20
CA SER A 70 4.83 9.90 4.22
C SER A 70 5.39 10.91 5.23
N LYS A 71 4.55 11.83 5.73
CA LYS A 71 4.91 12.76 6.82
C LYS A 71 4.89 12.09 8.20
N ILE A 72 4.21 10.94 8.32
CA ILE A 72 4.11 10.16 9.55
C ILE A 72 5.15 9.03 9.55
N LEU A 73 5.20 8.28 8.45
CA LEU A 73 6.14 7.17 8.26
C LEU A 73 6.49 7.08 6.77
N PRO A 74 7.75 6.77 6.38
CA PRO A 74 8.10 6.47 5.00
C PRO A 74 7.12 5.48 4.36
N VAL A 75 6.79 5.68 3.09
CA VAL A 75 5.85 4.81 2.38
C VAL A 75 6.50 4.29 1.12
N ASP A 76 6.48 2.98 0.93
CA ASP A 76 6.78 2.37 -0.35
C ASP A 76 5.50 1.88 -1.02
N VAL A 77 5.37 2.16 -2.32
CA VAL A 77 4.20 1.76 -3.10
C VAL A 77 4.67 0.95 -4.29
N LEU A 78 4.17 -0.27 -4.38
CA LEU A 78 4.46 -1.24 -5.42
C LEU A 78 3.22 -1.46 -6.30
N PRO A 79 3.13 -0.82 -7.47
CA PRO A 79 2.13 -1.15 -8.47
C PRO A 79 2.37 -2.55 -9.05
N LEU A 80 1.36 -3.41 -8.99
CA LEU A 80 1.40 -4.76 -9.54
C LEU A 80 0.28 -4.94 -10.57
N LYS A 81 0.60 -5.67 -11.64
CA LYS A 81 -0.44 -6.20 -12.52
C LYS A 81 -1.15 -7.34 -11.79
N VAL A 82 -2.46 -7.48 -12.01
CA VAL A 82 -3.28 -8.54 -11.39
C VAL A 82 -2.70 -9.95 -11.62
N ALA A 83 -2.05 -10.18 -12.76
CA ALA A 83 -1.46 -11.46 -13.12
C ALA A 83 0.02 -11.65 -12.70
N ALA A 84 0.56 -10.80 -11.82
CA ALA A 84 1.94 -10.95 -11.36
C ALA A 84 2.16 -12.28 -10.62
N LYS A 85 3.33 -12.91 -10.80
CA LYS A 85 3.74 -14.17 -10.12
C LYS A 85 5.13 -13.99 -9.50
N GLY A 86 5.39 -14.62 -8.36
CA GLY A 86 6.73 -14.65 -7.75
C GLY A 86 6.71 -14.86 -6.23
N ALA A 87 7.88 -15.09 -5.64
CA ALA A 87 8.04 -15.26 -4.19
C ALA A 87 7.54 -14.04 -3.39
N PHE A 88 7.72 -12.84 -3.95
CA PHE A 88 7.26 -11.59 -3.36
C PHE A 88 5.73 -11.50 -3.23
N LEU A 89 4.96 -12.21 -4.07
CA LEU A 89 3.51 -12.24 -3.91
C LEU A 89 3.07 -13.00 -2.66
N ARG A 90 3.83 -14.00 -2.19
CA ARG A 90 3.46 -14.73 -0.98
C ARG A 90 3.46 -13.83 0.24
N GLU A 91 4.41 -12.90 0.30
CA GLU A 91 4.48 -11.91 1.38
C GLU A 91 3.31 -10.92 1.30
N ILE A 92 2.95 -10.48 0.09
CA ILE A 92 1.77 -9.63 -0.13
C ILE A 92 0.48 -10.39 0.21
N GLU A 93 0.37 -11.66 -0.16
CA GLU A 93 -0.80 -12.51 0.13
C GLU A 93 -0.99 -12.74 1.63
N ALA A 94 0.10 -12.74 2.41
CA ALA A 94 0.05 -12.76 3.87
C ALA A 94 -0.29 -11.38 4.50
N GLY A 95 -0.31 -10.33 3.68
CA GLY A 95 -0.65 -8.98 4.07
C GLY A 95 -2.15 -8.77 4.33
N GLU A 96 -2.48 -7.54 4.70
CA GLU A 96 -3.84 -7.12 5.02
C GLU A 96 -4.47 -6.36 3.84
N ILE A 97 -5.61 -6.87 3.36
CA ILE A 97 -6.39 -6.23 2.31
C ILE A 97 -7.19 -5.08 2.92
N ILE A 98 -6.92 -3.85 2.50
CA ILE A 98 -7.66 -2.66 2.95
C ILE A 98 -8.65 -2.15 1.90
N TYR A 99 -8.59 -2.66 0.67
CA TYR A 99 -9.53 -2.35 -0.41
C TYR A 99 -9.53 -3.46 -1.46
N GLU A 100 -10.70 -3.82 -1.97
CA GLU A 100 -10.90 -4.70 -3.12
C GLU A 100 -12.19 -4.30 -3.85
N ARG A 101 -12.20 -4.43 -5.18
CA ARG A 101 -13.36 -4.10 -6.05
C ARG A 101 -14.01 -5.35 -6.62
#